data_AF-A0A7S1H2H7-F1
#
_entry.id   AF-A0A7S1H2H7-F1
#
_cell.length_a   1.000
_cell.length_b   1.000
_cell.length_c   1.000
_cell.angle_alpha   90.00
_cell.angle_beta   90.00
_cell.angle_gamma   90.00
#
_symmetry.space_group_name_H-M   'P 1'
#
loop_
_entity.id
_entity.type
_entity.pdbx_description
1 polymer ?
#
loop_
_entity_poly.entity_id
_entity_poly.type
_entity_poly.pdbx_seq_one_letter_code
_entity_poly.pdbx_strand_id
1 'polypeptide(L)'
;FVNVISPSGLPMRGIVGIWPDPLMFCAINCVDVEKSKTFYKQLGFVEQEYPYCRLGKGTGDFEPPQPKNSVYLSQSKNSMGVLLIPSKKKTVSPNPAIGSLDIVYKPSEDETGEGKEGEEVSLQDLSGINIVFERDTMFEAAEKATRVKK
;
A
#
# COMPACT_ATOMS: atom_id res chain seq x y z
N PHE A 1 -7.75 20.66 -17.03
CA PHE A 1 -6.76 19.84 -17.77
C PHE A 1 -5.82 20.78 -18.51
N VAL A 2 -4.58 20.37 -18.75
CA VAL A 2 -3.54 21.12 -19.45
C VAL A 2 -3.11 20.26 -20.64
N ASN A 3 -3.10 20.83 -21.84
CA ASN A 3 -2.54 20.13 -23.00
C ASN A 3 -1.01 20.24 -22.92
N VAL A 4 -0.31 19.11 -22.99
CA VAL A 4 1.14 19.02 -22.86
C VAL A 4 1.67 18.26 -24.07
N ILE A 5 2.80 18.67 -24.63
CA ILE A 5 3.50 17.89 -25.65
C ILE A 5 4.64 17.17 -24.93
N SER A 6 4.68 15.84 -25.03
CA SER A 6 5.78 15.06 -24.45
C SER A 6 7.12 15.46 -25.07
N PRO A 7 8.26 15.18 -24.42
CA PRO A 7 9.58 15.40 -25.03
C PRO A 7 9.79 14.68 -26.37
N SER A 8 9.00 13.64 -26.65
CA SER A 8 8.99 12.91 -27.93
C SER A 8 7.97 13.44 -28.95
N GLY A 9 7.29 14.56 -28.67
CA GLY A 9 6.33 15.19 -29.58
C GLY A 9 4.91 14.62 -29.53
N LEU A 10 4.60 13.72 -28.59
CA LEU A 10 3.26 13.15 -28.45
C LEU A 10 2.33 14.13 -27.73
N PRO A 11 1.17 14.47 -28.31
CA PRO A 11 0.18 15.30 -27.63
C PRO A 11 -0.44 14.50 -26.47
N MET A 12 -0.26 15.00 -25.25
CA MET A 12 -0.80 14.46 -24.01
C MET A 12 -1.77 15.46 -23.37
N ARG A 13 -2.74 14.96 -22.60
CA ARG A 13 -3.65 15.79 -21.81
C ARG A 13 -3.41 15.53 -20.33
N GLY A 14 -2.75 16.46 -19.65
CA GLY A 14 -2.60 16.45 -18.20
C GLY A 14 -3.93 16.79 -17.53
N ILE A 15 -4.53 15.86 -16.82
CA ILE A 15 -5.71 16.14 -16.01
C ILE A 15 -5.21 16.58 -14.64
N VAL A 16 -5.54 17.82 -14.26
CA VAL A 16 -5.18 18.35 -12.93
C VAL A 16 -6.31 17.96 -11.99
N GLY A 17 -6.04 16.95 -11.14
CA GLY A 17 -6.92 16.60 -10.03
C GLY A 17 -6.89 17.65 -8.93
N ILE A 18 -8.00 17.78 -8.20
CA ILE A 18 -8.13 18.71 -7.05
C ILE A 18 -7.38 18.18 -5.83
N TRP A 19 -7.22 16.86 -5.76
CA TRP A 19 -6.51 16.13 -4.71
C TRP A 19 -5.74 14.97 -5.39
N PRO A 20 -4.53 14.58 -4.92
CA PRO A 20 -3.90 13.36 -5.39
C PRO A 20 -4.84 12.18 -5.11
N ASP A 21 -5.06 11.32 -6.10
CA ASP A 21 -5.90 10.14 -5.90
C ASP A 21 -5.32 9.34 -4.72
N PRO A 22 -6.15 8.95 -3.73
CA PRO A 22 -5.68 8.18 -2.61
C PRO A 22 -5.09 6.87 -3.12
N LEU A 23 -3.92 6.48 -2.60
CA LEU A 23 -3.35 5.17 -2.88
C LEU A 23 -4.34 4.10 -2.41
N MET A 24 -4.88 3.34 -3.36
CA MET A 24 -5.92 2.35 -3.06
C MET A 24 -5.34 1.10 -2.41
N PHE A 25 -4.22 0.58 -2.93
CA PHE A 25 -3.59 -0.62 -2.37
C PHE A 25 -2.13 -0.80 -2.80
N CYS A 26 -1.38 -1.57 -2.01
CA CYS A 26 -0.09 -2.11 -2.39
C CYS A 26 -0.27 -3.50 -3.02
N ALA A 27 0.27 -3.73 -4.22
CA ALA A 27 0.23 -5.03 -4.88
C ALA A 27 1.46 -5.87 -4.49
N ILE A 28 1.22 -7.02 -3.88
CA ILE A 28 2.27 -7.88 -3.31
C ILE A 28 2.22 -9.23 -4.01
N ASN A 29 3.33 -9.63 -4.60
CA ASN A 29 3.47 -10.98 -5.16
C ASN A 29 3.72 -11.96 -4.01
N CYS A 30 2.93 -13.03 -3.93
CA CYS A 30 3.05 -14.04 -2.90
C CYS A 30 3.12 -15.45 -3.51
N VAL A 31 3.94 -16.32 -2.94
CA VAL A 31 4.04 -17.73 -3.37
C VAL A 31 2.78 -18.50 -2.95
N ASP A 32 2.30 -18.26 -1.73
CA ASP A 32 1.11 -18.88 -1.16
C ASP A 32 0.15 -17.79 -0.70
N VAL A 33 -0.94 -17.62 -1.45
CA VAL A 33 -1.96 -16.59 -1.21
C VAL A 33 -2.68 -16.86 0.12
N GLU A 34 -2.96 -18.10 0.47
CA GLU A 34 -3.73 -18.44 1.68
C GLU A 34 -2.91 -18.20 2.95
N LYS A 35 -1.61 -18.53 2.93
CA LYS A 35 -0.71 -18.18 4.05
C LYS A 35 -0.59 -16.67 4.22
N SER A 36 -0.37 -15.95 3.13
CA SER A 36 -0.25 -14.48 3.16
C SER A 36 -1.56 -13.84 3.63
N LYS A 37 -2.70 -14.34 3.15
CA LYS A 37 -4.03 -13.93 3.60
C LYS A 37 -4.24 -14.15 5.10
N THR A 38 -3.80 -15.29 5.63
CA THR A 38 -3.89 -15.60 7.05
C THR A 38 -3.06 -14.62 7.89
N PHE A 39 -1.85 -14.29 7.45
CA PHE A 39 -0.99 -13.29 8.09
C PHE A 39 -1.67 -11.91 8.16
N TYR A 40 -2.18 -11.39 7.03
CA TYR A 40 -2.86 -10.08 7.03
C TYR A 40 -4.16 -10.08 7.84
N LYS A 41 -4.89 -11.21 7.89
CA LYS A 41 -6.07 -11.34 8.77
C LYS A 41 -5.72 -11.23 10.25
N GLN A 42 -4.55 -11.74 10.68
CA GLN A 42 -4.08 -11.57 12.06
C GLN A 42 -3.80 -10.09 12.39
N LEU A 43 -3.41 -9.30 11.39
CA LEU A 43 -3.24 -7.84 11.51
C LEU A 43 -4.55 -7.05 11.40
N GLY A 44 -5.71 -7.73 11.44
CA GLY A 44 -7.02 -7.09 11.39
C GLY A 44 -7.53 -6.75 9.99
N PHE A 45 -6.85 -7.19 8.93
CA PHE A 45 -7.35 -6.99 7.57
C PHE A 45 -8.49 -7.97 7.27
N VAL A 46 -9.52 -7.48 6.58
CA VAL A 46 -10.64 -8.28 6.11
C VAL A 46 -10.67 -8.34 4.60
N GLU A 47 -11.21 -9.43 4.05
CA GLU A 47 -11.38 -9.59 2.61
C GLU A 47 -12.49 -8.67 2.12
N GLN A 48 -12.21 -7.94 1.05
CA GLN A 48 -13.10 -6.94 0.49
C GLN A 48 -13.18 -7.05 -1.02
N GLU A 49 -14.20 -6.43 -1.62
CA GLU A 49 -14.28 -6.31 -3.08
C GLU A 49 -13.07 -5.53 -3.61
N TYR A 50 -12.51 -5.99 -4.71
CA TYR A 50 -11.39 -5.31 -5.37
C TYR A 50 -11.76 -3.85 -5.68
N PRO A 51 -10.98 -2.87 -5.21
CA PRO A 51 -11.31 -1.48 -5.38
C PRO A 51 -10.97 -1.07 -6.80
N TYR A 52 -11.97 -0.52 -7.49
CA TYR A 52 -11.80 0.09 -8.80
C TYR A 52 -11.78 1.61 -8.65
N CYS A 53 -10.82 2.26 -9.30
CA CYS A 53 -10.75 3.71 -9.42
C CYS A 53 -11.96 4.27 -10.18
N ARG A 54 -12.59 3.47 -11.05
CA ARG A 54 -13.65 3.93 -11.95
C ARG A 54 -14.87 3.02 -11.94
N LEU A 55 -16.03 3.59 -12.30
CA LEU A 55 -17.31 2.88 -12.41
C LEU A 55 -17.27 1.73 -13.43
N GLY A 56 -16.33 1.77 -14.38
CA GLY A 56 -16.13 0.73 -15.39
C GLY A 56 -15.55 -0.58 -14.85
N LYS A 57 -15.17 -0.68 -13.57
CA LYS A 57 -14.70 -1.91 -12.92
C LYS A 57 -13.67 -2.70 -13.75
N GLY A 58 -12.64 -2.04 -14.25
CA GLY A 58 -11.56 -2.72 -14.99
C GLY A 58 -11.91 -3.13 -16.43
N THR A 59 -13.01 -2.62 -17.00
CA THR A 59 -13.39 -2.82 -18.41
C THR A 59 -12.88 -1.71 -19.34
N GLY A 60 -12.27 -0.67 -18.79
CA GLY A 60 -11.74 0.46 -19.56
C GLY A 60 -10.25 0.34 -19.85
N ASP A 61 -9.78 0.96 -20.93
CA ASP A 61 -8.39 0.89 -21.41
C ASP A 61 -7.33 1.36 -20.39
N PHE A 62 -7.75 2.12 -19.38
CA PHE A 62 -6.88 2.75 -18.38
C PHE A 62 -6.97 2.11 -16.99
N GLU A 63 -7.79 1.07 -16.83
CA GLU A 63 -7.95 0.35 -15.58
C GLU A 63 -7.96 -1.15 -15.87
N PRO A 64 -6.89 -1.89 -15.52
CA PRO A 64 -6.86 -3.32 -15.75
C PRO A 64 -7.88 -4.04 -14.85
N PRO A 65 -8.43 -5.18 -15.29
CA PRO A 65 -9.27 -6.01 -14.44
C PRO A 65 -8.45 -6.60 -13.30
N GLN A 66 -9.13 -6.98 -12.21
CA GLN A 66 -8.50 -7.70 -11.11
C GLN A 66 -7.73 -8.94 -11.62
N PRO A 67 -6.45 -9.12 -11.23
CA PRO A 67 -5.69 -10.30 -11.61
C PRO A 67 -6.36 -11.61 -11.17
N LYS A 68 -6.33 -12.63 -12.02
CA LYS A 68 -6.92 -13.94 -11.70
C LYS A 68 -6.32 -14.52 -10.41
N ASN A 69 -7.18 -15.04 -9.54
CA ASN A 69 -6.84 -15.65 -8.25
C ASN A 69 -6.12 -14.71 -7.27
N SER A 70 -6.16 -13.39 -7.51
CA SER A 70 -5.69 -12.42 -6.53
C SER A 70 -6.75 -12.18 -5.45
N VAL A 71 -6.30 -11.84 -4.24
CA VAL A 71 -7.17 -11.57 -3.09
C VAL A 71 -6.87 -10.16 -2.59
N TYR A 72 -7.92 -9.35 -2.45
CA TYR A 72 -7.82 -8.00 -1.88
C TYR A 72 -8.22 -8.01 -0.40
N LEU A 73 -7.37 -7.38 0.42
CA LEU A 73 -7.56 -7.27 1.87
C LEU A 73 -7.38 -5.82 2.30
N SER A 74 -8.24 -5.33 3.19
CA SER A 74 -8.09 -4.00 3.81
C SER A 74 -8.74 -3.98 5.18
N GLN A 75 -8.30 -3.09 6.06
CA GLN A 75 -8.85 -2.97 7.42
C GLN A 75 -10.27 -2.37 7.43
N SER A 76 -10.57 -1.49 6.48
CA SER A 76 -11.90 -0.89 6.30
C SER A 76 -12.20 -0.61 4.81
N LYS A 77 -13.44 -0.25 4.49
CA LYS A 77 -13.87 0.02 3.09
C LYS A 77 -13.16 1.19 2.44
N ASN A 78 -12.66 2.13 3.25
CA ASN A 78 -12.06 3.38 2.78
C ASN A 78 -10.56 3.48 3.11
N SER A 79 -9.97 2.43 3.67
CA SER A 79 -8.53 2.39 3.94
C SER A 79 -7.76 1.83 2.75
N MET A 80 -6.51 2.23 2.62
CA MET A 80 -5.55 1.53 1.76
C MET A 80 -5.51 0.04 2.11
N GLY A 81 -5.50 -0.82 1.10
CA GLY A 81 -5.38 -2.26 1.29
C GLY A 81 -4.11 -2.89 0.73
N VAL A 82 -4.08 -4.21 0.74
CA VAL A 82 -3.07 -5.03 0.07
C VAL A 82 -3.76 -5.95 -0.94
N LEU A 83 -3.19 -6.02 -2.14
CA LEU A 83 -3.61 -6.96 -3.17
C LEU A 83 -2.58 -8.08 -3.25
N LEU A 84 -2.98 -9.27 -2.82
CA LEU A 84 -2.15 -10.47 -2.88
C LEU A 84 -2.27 -11.10 -4.25
N ILE A 85 -1.17 -11.11 -5.01
CA ILE A 85 -1.10 -11.67 -6.35
C ILE A 85 -0.31 -12.99 -6.31
N PRO A 86 -0.91 -14.12 -6.74
CA PRO A 86 -0.19 -15.39 -6.79
C PRO A 86 0.96 -15.32 -7.80
N SER A 87 2.16 -15.55 -7.31
CA SER A 87 3.37 -15.65 -8.13
C SER A 87 3.49 -17.06 -8.71
N LYS A 88 3.90 -17.15 -9.98
CA LYS A 88 4.29 -18.43 -10.60
C LYS A 88 5.70 -18.88 -10.17
N LYS A 89 6.47 -18.01 -9.50
CA LYS A 89 7.84 -18.29 -9.06
C LYS A 89 7.81 -19.01 -7.71
N LYS A 90 8.77 -19.93 -7.52
CA LYS A 90 8.97 -20.64 -6.25
C LYS A 90 9.44 -19.73 -5.11
N THR A 91 10.09 -18.63 -5.46
CA THR A 91 10.58 -17.60 -4.53
C THR A 91 10.20 -16.23 -5.08
N VAL A 92 9.74 -15.34 -4.21
CA VAL A 92 9.51 -13.93 -4.53
C VAL A 92 10.63 -13.13 -3.90
N SER A 93 11.24 -12.25 -4.68
CA SER A 93 12.20 -11.25 -4.19
C SER A 93 11.48 -9.91 -4.05
N PRO A 94 11.71 -9.15 -2.96
CA PRO A 94 11.16 -7.82 -2.82
C PRO A 94 11.62 -6.92 -3.97
N ASN A 95 10.77 -5.99 -4.37
CA ASN A 95 11.13 -5.00 -5.38
C ASN A 95 12.18 -4.05 -4.78
N PRO A 96 13.35 -3.85 -5.40
CA PRO A 96 14.39 -2.97 -4.86
C PRO A 96 13.93 -1.51 -4.68
N ALA A 97 12.85 -1.09 -5.35
CA ALA A 97 12.25 0.23 -5.19
C ALA A 97 11.37 0.38 -3.93
N ILE A 98 11.02 -0.73 -3.25
CA ILE A 98 10.20 -0.74 -2.05
C ILE A 98 11.04 -1.34 -0.92
N GLY A 99 11.50 -0.49 0.01
CA GLY A 99 12.28 -0.92 1.18
C GLY A 99 11.43 -1.55 2.27
N SER A 100 10.33 -0.88 2.65
CA SER A 100 9.38 -1.32 3.65
C SER A 100 7.97 -0.78 3.38
N LEU A 101 6.98 -1.42 4.00
CA LEU A 101 5.62 -0.92 4.17
C LEU A 101 5.46 -0.47 5.62
N ASP A 102 5.50 0.83 5.85
CA ASP A 102 5.44 1.40 7.19
C ASP A 102 3.97 1.67 7.56
N ILE A 103 3.48 0.97 8.57
CA ILE A 103 2.13 1.10 9.11
C ILE A 103 2.20 2.05 10.30
N VAL A 104 1.78 3.30 10.07
CA VAL A 104 1.68 4.29 11.13
C VAL A 104 0.41 4.04 11.94
N TYR A 105 0.56 3.87 13.25
CA TYR A 105 -0.55 3.63 14.15
C TYR A 105 -0.55 4.62 15.32
N LYS A 106 -1.76 4.87 15.85
CA LYS A 106 -1.97 5.67 17.04
C LYS A 106 -2.48 4.77 18.17
N PRO A 107 -1.64 4.41 19.16
CA PRO A 107 -2.09 3.61 20.29
C PRO A 107 -3.19 4.34 21.07
N SER A 108 -4.17 3.60 21.60
CA SER A 108 -5.17 4.13 22.52
C SER A 108 -4.52 4.57 23.85
N GLU A 109 -5.05 5.62 24.49
CA GLU A 109 -4.49 6.21 25.71
C GLU A 109 -4.29 5.22 26.87
N ASP A 110 -5.02 4.10 26.87
CA ASP A 110 -4.93 3.04 27.88
C ASP A 110 -3.80 2.01 27.63
N GLU A 111 -3.12 2.07 26.48
CA GLU A 111 -1.96 1.23 26.14
C GLU A 111 -0.63 2.00 26.32
N THR A 112 -0.49 2.72 27.43
CA THR A 112 0.83 3.10 27.97
C THR A 112 1.52 1.86 28.53
N GLY A 113 1.71 0.83 27.71
CA GLY A 113 2.74 -0.16 27.94
C GLY A 113 4.09 0.54 27.80
N GLU A 114 5.00 0.25 28.73
CA GLU A 114 6.41 0.68 28.77
C GLU A 114 7.24 0.13 27.58
N GLY A 115 6.66 0.08 26.38
CA GLY A 115 7.42 -0.08 25.15
C GLY A 115 8.31 1.13 25.00
N LYS A 116 9.60 0.93 25.30
CA LYS A 116 10.66 1.93 25.20
C LYS A 116 10.47 2.78 23.95
N GLU A 117 10.55 4.10 24.11
CA GLU A 117 10.78 5.01 22.99
C GLU A 117 11.95 4.46 22.15
N GLY A 118 11.66 3.89 20.98
CA GLY A 118 12.68 3.43 20.03
C GLY A 118 12.69 1.95 19.64
N GLU A 119 11.79 1.08 20.12
CA GLU A 119 11.63 -0.26 19.52
C GLU A 119 10.66 -0.22 18.33
N GLU A 120 11.22 -0.09 17.12
CA GLU A 120 10.50 -0.37 15.88
C GLU A 120 10.14 -1.86 15.84
N VAL A 121 8.84 -2.17 15.91
CA VAL A 121 8.37 -3.52 15.64
C VAL A 121 8.41 -3.72 14.13
N SER A 122 9.36 -4.53 13.66
CA SER A 122 9.46 -4.91 12.26
C SER A 122 9.13 -6.39 12.09
N LEU A 123 8.30 -6.69 11.11
CA LEU A 123 7.96 -8.03 10.67
C LEU A 123 8.34 -8.15 9.20
N GLN A 124 8.75 -9.32 8.74
CA GLN A 124 8.98 -9.55 7.32
C GLN A 124 7.79 -10.30 6.73
N ASP A 125 7.16 -9.72 5.71
CA ASP A 125 6.14 -10.40 4.93
C ASP A 125 6.73 -11.57 4.13
N LEU A 126 5.89 -12.54 3.76
CA LEU A 126 6.29 -13.72 2.98
C LEU A 126 6.81 -13.38 1.57
N SER A 127 6.53 -12.17 1.06
CA SER A 127 7.12 -11.63 -0.18
C SER A 127 8.53 -11.04 0.01
N GLY A 128 9.03 -10.97 1.25
CA GLY A 128 10.31 -10.39 1.62
C GLY A 128 10.28 -8.89 1.89
N ILE A 129 9.10 -8.24 1.80
CA ILE A 129 8.92 -6.83 2.14
C ILE A 129 8.85 -6.69 3.66
N ASN A 130 9.61 -5.76 4.24
CA ASN A 130 9.52 -5.45 5.65
C ASN A 130 8.25 -4.64 5.94
N ILE A 131 7.49 -5.02 6.96
CA ILE A 131 6.37 -4.27 7.52
C ILE A 131 6.85 -3.69 8.84
N VAL A 132 6.93 -2.36 8.92
CA VAL A 132 7.38 -1.65 10.12
C VAL A 132 6.16 -1.00 10.75
N PHE A 133 5.98 -1.15 12.06
CA PHE A 133 4.94 -0.46 12.80
C PHE A 133 5.54 0.78 13.46
N GLU A 134 5.16 1.94 12.96
CA GLU A 134 5.66 3.22 13.44
C GLU A 134 4.55 3.94 14.24
N ARG A 135 4.91 4.56 15.36
CA ARG A 135 3.97 5.41 16.10
C ARG A 135 3.77 6.74 15.38
N ASP A 136 2.56 7.29 15.45
CA ASP A 136 2.22 8.59 14.87
C ASP A 136 3.20 9.71 15.26
N THR A 137 3.64 9.76 16.51
CA THR A 137 4.61 10.75 17.00
C THR A 137 5.99 10.66 16.34
N MET A 138 6.47 9.45 16.02
CA MET A 138 7.75 9.24 15.34
C MET A 138 7.65 9.64 13.87
N PHE A 139 6.55 9.24 13.24
CA PHE A 139 6.26 9.60 11.86
C PHE A 139 6.15 11.13 11.71
N GLU A 140 5.45 11.82 12.61
CA GLU A 140 5.35 13.29 12.59
C GLU A 140 6.72 13.97 12.71
N ALA A 141 7.63 13.44 13.52
CA ALA A 141 8.99 13.95 13.65
C ALA A 141 9.79 13.77 12.34
N ALA A 142 9.70 12.59 11.72
CA ALA A 142 10.34 12.29 10.44
C ALA A 142 9.74 13.11 9.28
N GLU A 143 8.41 13.24 9.23
CA GLU A 143 7.69 14.08 8.27
C GLU A 143 8.12 15.54 8.39
N LYS A 144 8.21 16.06 9.62
CA LYS A 144 8.65 17.43 9.88
C LYS A 144 10.11 17.65 9.46
N ALA A 145 10.98 16.65 9.63
CA ALA A 145 12.37 16.72 9.21
C ALA A 145 12.54 16.71 7.68
N THR A 146 11.63 16.08 6.95
CA THR A 146 11.66 15.95 5.48
C THR A 146 10.92 17.08 4.76
N ARG A 147 10.06 17.85 5.44
CA ARG A 147 9.52 19.11 4.93
C ARG A 147 10.66 20.10 4.72
N VAL A 148 11.13 20.22 3.47
CA VAL A 148 12.09 21.24 3.03
C VAL A 148 11.64 22.60 3.56
N LYS A 149 12.45 23.24 4.41
CA LYS A 149 12.24 24.64 4.78
C LYS A 149 12.29 25.45 3.48
N LYS A 150 11.12 25.89 3.01
CA LYS A 150 11.02 26.89 1.94
C LYS A 150 11.63 28.20 2.38
#